data_AF-A0A381NCD7-F1
#
_entry.id   AF-A0A381NCD7-F1
#
_cell.length_a   1.000
_cell.length_b   1.000
_cell.length_c   1.000
_cell.angle_alpha   90.00
_cell.angle_beta   90.00
_cell.angle_gamma   90.00
#
_symmetry.space_group_name_H-M   'P 1'
#
loop_
_entity.id
_entity.type
_entity.pdbx_description
1 polymer ?
#
loop_
_entity_poly.entity_id
_entity_poly.type
_entity_poly.pdbx_seq_one_letter_code
_entity_poly.pdbx_strand_id
1 'polypeptide(L)'
;VKFVIKIFIKTANFNILKKNKVPGAISIALFPSNYVDVKYEYKALAPNYKLLNSLKKKKISEEKFISLYNDQLNELVPKNVLDHLDSITGSDEPVIMCHCAKTKLCHRHLVADWLEKNIGTKIEEFNKPDFERKNGYLIKRKDPSLFNSED
;
A
#
# COMPACT_ATOMS: atom_id res chain seq x y z
N VAL A 1 -21.36 24.10 -3.02
CA VAL A 1 -19.96 23.95 -2.56
C VAL A 1 -19.67 22.46 -2.42
N LYS A 2 -18.89 21.85 -3.33
CA LYS A 2 -18.43 20.46 -3.14
C LYS A 2 -17.32 20.49 -2.10
N PHE A 3 -17.64 20.18 -0.85
CA PHE A 3 -16.63 19.83 0.14
C PHE A 3 -15.94 18.57 -0.38
N VAL A 4 -14.72 18.73 -0.91
CA VAL A 4 -13.85 17.58 -1.16
C VAL A 4 -13.24 17.25 0.20
N ILE A 5 -13.79 16.26 0.88
CA ILE A 5 -13.18 15.71 2.09
C ILE A 5 -11.83 15.15 1.65
N LYS A 6 -10.75 15.77 2.13
CA LYS A 6 -9.39 15.30 1.89
C LYS A 6 -9.16 14.11 2.81
N ILE A 7 -9.37 12.91 2.27
CA ILE A 7 -9.12 11.67 3.00
C ILE A 7 -7.60 11.46 3.06
N PHE A 8 -7.06 11.35 4.27
CA PHE A 8 -5.66 11.03 4.50
C PHE A 8 -5.52 9.51 4.65
N ILE A 9 -4.74 8.89 3.76
CA ILE A 9 -4.45 7.46 3.81
C ILE A 9 -2.95 7.25 3.91
N LYS A 10 -2.55 6.23 4.68
CA LYS A 10 -1.17 5.78 4.79
C LYS A 10 -1.03 4.30 4.46
N THR A 11 0.20 3.86 4.20
CA THR A 11 0.55 2.43 4.16
C THR A 11 1.47 2.05 5.31
N ALA A 12 1.43 0.79 5.72
CA ALA A 12 2.35 0.26 6.71
C ALA A 12 2.60 -1.24 6.57
N ASN A 13 3.68 -1.71 7.19
CA ASN A 13 3.90 -3.14 7.42
C ASN A 13 3.36 -3.52 8.81
N PHE A 14 2.77 -4.71 8.97
CA PHE A 14 2.21 -5.14 10.27
C PHE A 14 3.19 -5.11 11.45
N ASN A 15 4.51 -5.18 11.22
CA ASN A 15 5.49 -5.06 12.30
C ASN A 15 5.41 -3.75 13.08
N ILE A 16 4.83 -2.67 12.53
CA ILE A 16 4.66 -1.42 13.30
C ILE A 16 3.71 -1.60 14.48
N LEU A 17 2.76 -2.55 14.40
CA LEU A 17 1.78 -2.82 15.45
C LEU A 17 2.42 -3.37 16.72
N LYS A 18 3.62 -3.96 16.62
CA LYS A 18 4.38 -4.44 17.78
C LYS A 18 4.76 -3.32 18.76
N LYS A 19 4.78 -2.06 18.29
CA LYS A 19 5.26 -0.91 19.05
C LYS A 19 4.29 0.28 19.01
N ASN A 20 3.26 0.23 18.19
CA ASN A 20 2.36 1.36 17.94
C ASN A 20 0.92 0.85 17.90
N LYS A 21 -0.01 1.63 18.45
CA LYS A 21 -1.43 1.42 18.23
C LYS A 21 -1.83 2.13 16.94
N VAL A 22 -2.43 1.39 16.01
CA VAL A 22 -2.92 1.93 14.73
C VAL A 22 -4.39 1.55 14.61
N PRO A 23 -5.31 2.37 15.15
CA PRO A 23 -6.74 2.03 15.20
C PRO A 23 -7.36 1.76 13.82
N GLY A 24 -7.01 2.56 12.81
CA GLY A 24 -7.44 2.40 11.42
C GLY A 24 -6.64 1.39 10.59
N ALA A 25 -6.06 0.36 11.22
CA ALA A 25 -5.29 -0.67 10.52
C ALA A 25 -6.18 -1.60 9.68
N ILE A 26 -5.95 -1.61 8.35
CA ILE A 26 -6.71 -2.42 7.38
C ILE A 26 -5.79 -3.44 6.72
N SER A 27 -6.08 -4.73 6.89
CA SER A 27 -5.38 -5.80 6.17
C SER A 27 -5.86 -5.89 4.72
N ILE A 28 -4.93 -5.78 3.77
CA ILE A 28 -5.17 -6.14 2.36
C ILE A 28 -4.46 -7.45 1.97
N ALA A 29 -3.95 -8.19 2.96
CA ALA A 29 -3.35 -9.48 2.72
C ALA A 29 -4.42 -10.51 2.34
N LEU A 30 -4.07 -11.45 1.46
CA LEU A 30 -4.97 -12.53 1.06
C LEU A 30 -5.40 -13.40 2.26
N PHE A 31 -4.46 -13.66 3.16
CA PHE A 31 -4.71 -14.42 4.38
C PHE A 31 -4.98 -13.49 5.58
N PRO A 32 -5.70 -13.96 6.61
CA PRO A 32 -5.92 -13.18 7.82
C PRO A 32 -4.61 -12.77 8.48
N SER A 33 -4.63 -11.58 9.11
CA SER A 33 -3.53 -11.12 9.94
C SER A 33 -3.52 -11.86 11.28
N ASN A 34 -2.34 -12.24 11.78
CA ASN A 34 -2.18 -12.79 13.12
C ASN A 34 -2.08 -11.71 14.22
N TYR A 35 -2.29 -10.43 13.86
CA TYR A 35 -2.18 -9.32 14.80
C TYR A 35 -3.57 -8.95 15.31
N VAL A 36 -3.78 -9.06 16.62
CA VAL A 36 -5.04 -8.75 17.32
C VAL A 36 -5.51 -7.30 17.14
N ASP A 37 -4.58 -6.38 16.87
CA ASP A 37 -4.87 -4.96 16.66
C ASP A 37 -5.42 -4.65 15.25
N VAL A 38 -5.39 -5.62 14.33
CA VAL A 38 -5.94 -5.46 12.98
C VAL A 38 -7.41 -5.85 13.00
N LYS A 39 -8.28 -4.84 13.04
CA LYS A 39 -9.74 -5.03 13.13
C LYS A 39 -10.43 -5.10 11.78
N TYR A 40 -9.81 -4.55 10.74
CA TYR A 40 -10.41 -4.37 9.43
C TYR A 40 -9.67 -5.15 8.36
N GLU A 41 -10.42 -5.70 7.40
CA GLU A 41 -9.87 -6.37 6.23
C GLU A 41 -10.55 -5.87 4.96
N TYR A 42 -9.78 -5.65 3.90
CA TYR A 42 -10.28 -5.22 2.59
C TYR A 42 -9.70 -6.10 1.48
N LYS A 43 -10.26 -7.30 1.33
CA LYS A 43 -9.73 -8.36 0.45
C LYS A 43 -9.84 -8.04 -1.05
N ALA A 44 -10.66 -7.06 -1.45
CA ALA A 44 -10.72 -6.61 -2.84
C ALA A 44 -9.36 -6.07 -3.34
N LEU A 45 -8.52 -5.55 -2.43
CA LEU A 45 -7.17 -5.11 -2.75
C LEU A 45 -6.13 -6.24 -2.62
N ALA A 46 -6.50 -7.47 -2.26
CA ALA A 46 -5.53 -8.57 -2.23
C ALA A 46 -5.26 -9.08 -3.66
N PRO A 47 -3.99 -9.34 -4.04
CA PRO A 47 -3.71 -10.10 -5.26
C PRO A 47 -4.41 -11.45 -5.21
N ASN A 48 -5.07 -11.85 -6.30
CA ASN A 48 -5.70 -13.17 -6.33
C ASN A 48 -4.69 -14.30 -6.07
N TYR A 49 -5.17 -15.41 -5.51
CA TYR A 49 -4.32 -16.53 -5.09
C TYR A 49 -3.47 -17.09 -6.24
N LYS A 50 -4.04 -17.21 -7.44
CA LYS A 50 -3.35 -17.77 -8.62
C LYS A 50 -2.13 -16.91 -8.98
N LEU A 51 -2.29 -15.59 -8.96
CA LEU A 51 -1.24 -14.63 -9.27
C LEU A 51 -0.12 -14.68 -8.22
N LEU A 52 -0.48 -14.63 -6.93
CA LEU A 52 0.48 -14.72 -5.83
C LEU A 52 1.25 -16.06 -5.84
N ASN A 53 0.54 -17.17 -6.07
CA ASN A 53 1.14 -18.50 -6.12
C ASN A 53 2.06 -18.67 -7.35
N SER A 54 1.70 -18.06 -8.49
CA SER A 54 2.53 -18.09 -9.69
C SER A 54 3.84 -17.35 -9.49
N LEU A 55 3.81 -16.17 -8.85
CA LEU A 55 5.02 -15.44 -8.48
C LEU A 55 5.86 -16.25 -7.47
N LYS A 56 5.24 -16.79 -6.42
CA LYS A 56 5.93 -17.62 -5.40
C LYS A 56 6.63 -18.84 -6.01
N LYS A 57 6.00 -19.50 -6.98
CA LYS A 57 6.55 -20.65 -7.71
C LYS A 57 7.48 -20.27 -8.87
N LYS A 58 7.82 -18.98 -9.03
CA LYS A 58 8.65 -18.43 -10.12
C LYS A 58 8.13 -18.80 -11.53
N LYS A 59 6.81 -18.98 -11.67
CA LYS A 59 6.16 -19.22 -12.97
C LYS A 59 5.98 -17.95 -13.79
N ILE A 60 6.03 -16.79 -13.14
CA ILE A 60 5.98 -15.47 -13.74
C ILE A 60 7.05 -14.59 -13.10
N SER A 61 7.52 -13.58 -13.83
CA SER A 61 8.43 -12.57 -13.30
C SER A 61 7.68 -11.55 -12.43
N GLU A 62 8.44 -10.71 -11.71
CA GLU A 62 7.89 -9.61 -10.93
C GLU A 62 7.19 -8.57 -11.82
N GLU A 63 7.77 -8.26 -12.98
CA GLU A 63 7.19 -7.32 -13.95
C GLU A 63 5.84 -7.84 -14.46
N LYS A 64 5.77 -9.15 -14.76
CA LYS A 64 4.51 -9.77 -15.18
C LYS A 64 3.49 -9.79 -14.04
N PHE A 65 3.93 -10.01 -12.81
CA PHE A 65 3.06 -9.90 -11.64
C PHE A 65 2.49 -8.49 -11.48
N ILE A 66 3.34 -7.45 -11.57
CA ILE A 66 2.94 -6.05 -11.45
C ILE A 66 1.90 -5.68 -12.51
N SER A 67 2.15 -6.06 -13.77
CA SER A 67 1.20 -5.85 -14.87
C SER A 67 -0.15 -6.50 -14.60
N LEU A 68 -0.19 -7.79 -14.31
CA LEU A 68 -1.44 -8.53 -14.07
C LEU A 68 -2.19 -8.03 -12.83
N TYR A 69 -1.45 -7.60 -11.81
CA TYR A 69 -2.07 -7.06 -10.60
C TYR A 69 -2.64 -5.65 -10.83
N ASN A 70 -1.97 -4.82 -11.63
CA ASN A 70 -2.53 -3.53 -12.05
C ASN A 70 -3.82 -3.70 -12.87
N ASP A 71 -3.88 -4.72 -13.74
CA ASP A 71 -5.11 -5.05 -14.47
C ASP A 71 -6.25 -5.38 -13.48
N GLN A 72 -5.97 -6.22 -12.47
CA GLN A 72 -6.91 -6.53 -11.39
C GLN A 72 -7.37 -5.27 -10.63
N LEU A 73 -6.46 -4.35 -10.32
CA LEU A 73 -6.81 -3.10 -9.63
C LEU A 73 -7.68 -2.19 -10.51
N ASN A 74 -7.44 -2.17 -11.82
CA ASN A 74 -8.21 -1.34 -12.76
C ASN A 74 -9.65 -1.84 -12.99
N GLU A 75 -10.01 -3.04 -12.50
CA GLU A 75 -11.41 -3.49 -12.43
C GLU A 75 -12.18 -2.79 -11.30
N LEU A 76 -11.47 -2.17 -10.34
CA LEU A 76 -12.06 -1.44 -9.23
C LEU A 76 -12.23 0.04 -9.55
N VAL A 77 -13.23 0.67 -8.94
CA VAL A 77 -13.40 2.13 -8.97
C VAL A 77 -12.59 2.75 -7.82
N PRO A 78 -11.51 3.53 -8.08
CA PRO A 78 -10.62 4.06 -7.04
C PRO A 78 -11.35 4.87 -5.96
N LYS A 79 -12.35 5.65 -6.37
CA LYS A 79 -13.16 6.45 -5.44
C LYS A 79 -14.00 5.57 -4.50
N ASN A 80 -14.62 4.52 -5.01
CA ASN A 80 -15.41 3.60 -4.17
C ASN A 80 -14.50 2.85 -3.19
N VAL A 81 -13.28 2.49 -3.61
CA VAL A 81 -12.29 1.92 -2.70
C VAL A 81 -11.96 2.90 -1.58
N LEU A 82 -11.70 4.16 -1.91
CA LEU A 82 -11.39 5.19 -0.93
C LEU A 82 -12.54 5.40 0.06
N ASP A 83 -13.77 5.55 -0.45
CA ASP A 83 -14.98 5.74 0.36
C ASP A 83 -15.24 4.54 1.28
N HIS A 84 -14.99 3.30 0.81
CA HIS A 84 -15.10 2.10 1.63
C HIS A 84 -14.02 2.03 2.72
N LEU A 85 -12.76 2.35 2.40
CA LEU A 85 -11.68 2.33 3.38
C LEU A 85 -11.94 3.33 4.51
N ASP A 86 -12.43 4.52 4.18
CA ASP A 86 -12.86 5.55 5.14
C ASP A 86 -14.06 5.08 5.97
N SER A 87 -15.08 4.52 5.30
CA SER A 87 -16.29 4.04 5.98
C SER A 87 -16.02 2.90 6.96
N ILE A 88 -15.08 1.98 6.68
CA ILE A 88 -14.80 0.86 7.59
C ILE A 88 -13.98 1.30 8.81
N THR A 89 -13.10 2.30 8.68
CA THR A 89 -12.33 2.82 9.83
C THR A 89 -13.06 3.92 10.60
N GLY A 90 -14.13 4.47 10.03
CA GLY A 90 -14.98 5.47 10.68
C GLY A 90 -14.21 6.75 10.96
N SER A 91 -13.97 7.07 12.24
CA SER A 91 -13.22 8.27 12.63
C SER A 91 -11.70 8.10 12.57
N ASP A 92 -11.21 6.87 12.41
CA ASP A 92 -9.77 6.58 12.41
C ASP A 92 -9.16 6.73 11.01
N GLU A 93 -7.95 7.28 10.94
CA GLU A 93 -7.19 7.41 9.68
C GLU A 93 -6.92 6.03 9.05
N PRO A 94 -7.36 5.77 7.79
CA PRO A 94 -7.09 4.51 7.12
C PRO A 94 -5.59 4.24 6.93
N VAL A 95 -5.13 3.08 7.42
CA VAL A 95 -3.76 2.59 7.21
C VAL A 95 -3.80 1.22 6.55
N ILE A 96 -3.42 1.18 5.27
CA ILE A 96 -3.38 -0.04 4.46
C ILE A 96 -2.15 -0.88 4.85
N MET A 97 -2.36 -2.13 5.24
CA MET A 97 -1.31 -2.99 5.80
C MET A 97 -1.13 -4.32 5.07
N CYS A 98 0.12 -4.80 5.07
CA CYS A 98 0.53 -6.10 4.55
C CYS A 98 1.74 -6.66 5.32
N HIS A 99 1.96 -7.99 5.21
CA HIS A 99 3.08 -8.70 5.85
C HIS A 99 4.45 -8.47 5.18
N CYS A 100 4.51 -8.12 3.88
CA CYS A 100 5.79 -8.06 3.17
C CYS A 100 6.73 -7.00 3.77
N ALA A 101 7.98 -7.39 3.99
CA ALA A 101 9.03 -6.49 4.47
C ALA A 101 9.23 -5.30 3.50
N LYS A 102 9.76 -4.19 4.04
CA LYS A 102 9.96 -2.92 3.32
C LYS A 102 10.83 -3.04 2.05
N THR A 103 11.76 -3.99 2.01
CA THR A 103 12.72 -4.17 0.91
C THR A 103 12.28 -5.20 -0.13
N LYS A 104 11.06 -5.74 -0.02
CA LYS A 104 10.54 -6.75 -0.96
C LYS A 104 9.40 -6.15 -1.78
N LEU A 105 9.20 -6.68 -2.98
CA LEU A 105 8.00 -6.43 -3.76
C LEU A 105 6.76 -6.66 -2.88
N CYS A 106 5.94 -5.62 -2.76
CA CYS A 106 4.73 -5.66 -1.95
C CYS A 106 3.56 -5.04 -2.70
N HIS A 107 2.46 -5.77 -2.76
CA HIS A 107 1.21 -5.30 -3.35
C HIS A 107 0.67 -4.04 -2.64
N ARG A 108 0.97 -3.79 -1.35
CA ARG A 108 0.59 -2.53 -0.67
C ARG A 108 1.19 -1.29 -1.33
N HIS A 109 2.41 -1.42 -1.86
CA HIS A 109 3.06 -0.33 -2.56
C HIS A 109 2.42 -0.11 -3.93
N LEU A 110 2.09 -1.19 -4.64
CA LEU A 110 1.35 -1.11 -5.92
C LEU A 110 -0.06 -0.51 -5.75
N VAL A 111 -0.78 -0.87 -4.68
CA VAL A 111 -2.08 -0.28 -4.33
C VAL A 111 -1.95 1.22 -4.05
N ALA A 112 -0.94 1.63 -3.29
CA ALA A 112 -0.70 3.04 -3.02
C ALA A 112 -0.40 3.81 -4.32
N ASP A 113 0.52 3.30 -5.15
CA ASP A 113 0.85 3.91 -6.45
C ASP A 113 -0.40 4.03 -7.35
N TRP A 114 -1.24 3.00 -7.36
CA TRP A 114 -2.51 2.99 -8.10
C TRP A 114 -3.51 4.03 -7.57
N LEU A 115 -3.70 4.14 -6.26
CA LEU A 115 -4.57 5.14 -5.64
C LEU A 115 -4.04 6.56 -5.87
N GLU A 116 -2.74 6.80 -5.67
CA GLU A 116 -2.09 8.09 -5.90
C GLU A 116 -2.31 8.57 -7.34
N LYS A 117 -2.11 7.68 -8.33
CA LYS A 117 -2.27 7.97 -9.75
C LYS A 117 -3.72 8.34 -10.12
N ASN A 118 -4.71 7.69 -9.50
CA ASN A 118 -6.11 7.87 -9.86
C ASN A 118 -6.83 8.98 -9.08
N ILE A 119 -6.41 9.24 -7.84
CA ILE A 119 -7.05 10.20 -6.93
C ILE A 119 -6.26 11.52 -6.82
N GLY A 120 -4.96 11.50 -7.15
CA GLY A 120 -4.10 12.68 -7.05
C GLY A 120 -3.74 13.07 -5.60
N THR A 121 -3.88 12.14 -4.66
CA THR A 121 -3.50 12.33 -3.25
C THR A 121 -2.30 11.46 -2.92
N LYS A 122 -1.24 12.06 -2.36
CA LYS A 122 -0.04 11.36 -1.91
C LYS A 122 -0.36 10.48 -0.69
N ILE A 123 0.06 9.22 -0.74
CA ILE A 123 -0.10 8.21 0.30
C ILE A 123 1.28 7.90 0.88
N GLU A 124 1.52 8.26 2.13
CA GLU A 124 2.84 8.07 2.76
C GLU A 124 2.94 6.72 3.48
N GLU A 125 4.16 6.19 3.59
CA GLU A 125 4.41 5.05 4.47
C GLU A 125 4.57 5.55 5.91
N PHE A 126 3.88 4.91 6.85
CA PHE A 126 3.85 5.28 8.26
C PHE A 126 5.26 5.48 8.84
N ASN A 127 5.52 6.67 9.38
CA ASN A 127 6.79 7.11 9.97
C ASN A 127 8.03 6.91 9.07
N LYS A 128 7.86 7.04 7.74
CA LYS A 128 8.96 6.91 6.76
C LYS A 128 8.87 7.98 5.65
N PRO A 129 9.04 9.26 5.99
CA PRO A 129 8.94 10.35 5.03
C PRO A 129 10.05 10.32 3.97
N ASP A 130 11.22 9.76 4.28
CA ASP A 130 12.40 9.71 3.41
C ASP A 130 12.36 8.57 2.38
N PHE A 131 11.23 7.90 2.26
CA PHE A 131 11.06 6.80 1.33
C PHE A 131 10.10 7.17 0.20
N GLU A 132 10.33 6.56 -0.95
CA GLU A 132 9.51 6.66 -2.15
C GLU A 132 9.18 5.26 -2.68
N ARG A 133 8.11 5.17 -3.45
CA ARG A 133 7.69 3.91 -4.08
C ARG A 133 8.21 3.83 -5.49
N LYS A 134 8.63 2.63 -5.89
CA LYS A 134 9.01 2.32 -7.27
C LYS A 134 8.73 0.86 -7.57
N ASN A 135 7.84 0.59 -8.52
CA ASN A 135 7.52 -0.76 -8.98
C ASN A 135 7.19 -1.74 -7.83
N GLY A 136 6.43 -1.29 -6.84
CA GLY A 136 6.04 -2.12 -5.70
C GLY A 136 7.11 -2.29 -4.61
N TYR A 137 8.23 -1.55 -4.70
CA TYR A 137 9.27 -1.46 -3.68
C TYR A 137 9.22 -0.12 -2.94
N LEU A 138 9.73 -0.10 -1.71
CA LEU A 138 9.96 1.12 -0.94
C LEU A 138 11.47 1.41 -0.91
N ILE A 139 11.88 2.50 -1.56
CA ILE A 139 13.28 2.89 -1.76
C ILE A 139 13.56 4.15 -0.93
N LYS A 140 14.74 4.25 -0.33
CA LYS A 140 15.16 5.48 0.35
C LYS A 140 15.41 6.55 -0.71
N ARG A 141 14.81 7.74 -0.57
CA ARG A 141 15.13 8.88 -1.42
C ARG A 141 16.62 9.17 -1.30
N LYS A 142 17.28 9.34 -2.44
CA LYS A 142 18.62 9.88 -2.46
C LYS A 142 18.45 11.39 -2.35
N ASP A 143 18.84 11.98 -1.23
CA ASP A 143 19.06 13.41 -1.21
C ASP A 143 20.16 13.69 -2.25
N PRO A 144 20.00 14.71 -3.12
CA PRO A 144 21.10 15.11 -4.00
C PRO A 144 22.30 15.41 -3.08
N SER A 145 23.41 14.71 -3.32
CA SER A 145 24.63 14.93 -2.56
C SER A 145 25.03 16.40 -2.70
N LEU A 146 25.15 17.12 -1.59
CA LEU A 146 25.65 18.50 -1.54
C LEU A 146 27.09 18.64 -2.06
N PHE A 147 27.75 17.52 -2.39
CA PHE A 147 29.05 17.47 -3.04
C PHE A 147 28.84 17.11 -4.52
N ASN A 148 28.51 18.10 -5.33
CA ASN A 148 29.11 18.17 -6.67
C ASN A 148 30.49 18.77 -6.43
N SER A 149 31.52 17.94 -6.41
CA SER A 149 32.88 18.45 -6.58
C SER A 149 32.96 19.02 -8.00
N GLU A 150 32.98 20.35 -8.08
CA GLU A 150 33.50 21.07 -9.22
C GLU A 150 34.99 20.67 -9.34
N ASP A 151 35.31 19.89 -10.38
CA ASP A 151 36.66 19.72 -10.89
C ASP A 151 36.81 20.53 -12.19
#